data_AF-A0A9C8JF43-F1
#
_entry.id   AF-A0A9C8JF43-F1
#
_cell.length_a   1.000
_cell.length_b   1.000
_cell.length_c   1.000
_cell.angle_alpha   90.00
_cell.angle_beta   90.00
_cell.angle_gamma   90.00
#
_symmetry.space_group_name_H-M   'P 1'
#
loop_
_entity.id
_entity.type
_entity.pdbx_description
1 polymer ?
#
loop_
_entity_poly.entity_id
_entity_poly.type
_entity_poly.pdbx_seq_one_letter_code
_entity_poly.pdbx_strand_id
1 'polypeptide(L)'
;MKFSLKIVQGDTVNVMEVEAGNSLQARSIAEEQGHHVLSISQQKAVNLKIASLKTTKFNVMLFSQELLALIESGLSLVEAIEALAEKETHA
;
A
#
# COMPACT_ATOMS: atom_id res chain seq x y z
N MET A 1 12.77 5.64 17.82
CA MET A 1 11.29 5.49 17.82
C MET A 1 10.97 4.16 17.17
N LYS A 2 9.96 3.42 17.63
CA LYS A 2 9.55 2.16 17.00
C LYS A 2 8.53 2.40 15.89
N PHE A 3 8.72 1.75 14.75
CA PHE A 3 7.84 1.75 13.60
C PHE A 3 7.44 0.32 13.26
N SER A 4 6.19 0.13 12.88
CA SER A 4 5.66 -1.12 12.32
C SER A 4 5.43 -0.90 10.83
N LEU A 5 6.13 -1.68 10.01
CA LEU A 5 6.08 -1.61 8.56
C LEU A 5 5.37 -2.84 8.01
N LYS A 6 4.40 -2.62 7.13
CA LYS A 6 3.88 -3.69 6.28
C LYS A 6 4.79 -3.80 5.08
N ILE A 7 5.39 -4.97 4.88
CA ILE A 7 6.36 -5.24 3.84
C ILE A 7 5.91 -6.39 2.95
N VAL A 8 6.37 -6.39 1.70
CA VAL A 8 6.31 -7.54 0.80
C VAL A 8 7.65 -8.27 0.85
N GLN A 9 7.60 -9.57 1.06
CA GLN A 9 8.73 -10.49 0.95
C GLN A 9 8.32 -11.62 0.01
N GLY A 10 8.84 -11.60 -1.22
CA GLY A 10 8.34 -12.46 -2.30
C GLY A 10 6.87 -12.17 -2.57
N ASP A 11 6.02 -13.20 -2.47
CA ASP A 11 4.56 -13.07 -2.66
C ASP A 11 3.78 -12.92 -1.34
N THR A 12 4.48 -12.75 -0.21
CA THR A 12 3.86 -12.66 1.11
C THR A 12 3.94 -11.27 1.71
N VAL A 13 2.87 -10.86 2.40
CA VAL A 13 2.82 -9.61 3.14
C VAL A 13 3.05 -9.89 4.62
N ASN A 14 4.13 -9.33 5.17
CA ASN A 14 4.50 -9.46 6.58
C ASN A 14 4.56 -8.11 7.27
N VAL A 15 4.53 -8.13 8.61
CA VAL A 15 4.76 -6.95 9.44
C VAL A 15 6.15 -7.03 10.04
N MET A 16 6.95 -5.98 9.85
CA MET A 16 8.31 -5.85 10.37
C MET A 16 8.39 -4.65 11.32
N GLU A 17 8.95 -4.86 12.51
CA GLU A 17 9.22 -3.76 13.44
C GLU A 17 10.63 -3.21 13.22
N VAL A 18 10.75 -1.89 13.09
CA VAL A 18 12.02 -1.20 12.86
C VAL A 18 12.14 -0.05 13.85
N GLU A 19 13.33 0.08 14.46
CA GLU A 19 13.65 1.22 15.29
C GLU A 19 14.43 2.27 14.47
N ALA A 20 13.86 3.47 14.34
CA ALA A 20 14.43 4.55 13.52
C ALA A 20 14.17 5.93 14.15
N GLY A 21 14.85 6.95 13.64
CA GLY A 21 14.63 8.35 14.01
C GLY A 21 13.39 8.96 13.37
N ASN A 22 12.99 8.50 12.17
CA ASN A 22 11.80 8.94 11.46
C ASN A 22 11.28 7.84 10.50
N SER A 23 10.12 8.07 9.88
CA SER A 23 9.49 7.11 8.95
C SER A 23 10.30 6.89 7.67
N LEU A 24 10.98 7.91 7.16
CA LEU A 24 11.81 7.81 5.96
C LEU A 24 13.03 6.90 6.19
N GLN A 25 13.67 7.06 7.35
CA GLN A 25 14.77 6.20 7.79
C GLN A 25 14.28 4.76 8.03
N ALA A 26 13.11 4.58 8.64
CA ALA A 26 12.52 3.25 8.81
C ALA A 26 12.27 2.55 7.47
N ARG A 27 11.86 3.31 6.44
CA ARG A 27 11.71 2.81 5.07
C ARG A 27 13.05 2.37 4.48
N SER A 28 14.07 3.23 4.57
CA SER A 28 15.42 2.92 4.05
C SER A 28 15.95 1.62 4.62
N ILE A 29 15.81 1.42 5.94
CA ILE A 29 16.26 0.19 6.62
C ILE A 29 15.55 -1.06 6.06
N ALA A 30 14.24 -0.97 5.77
CA ALA A 30 13.50 -2.08 5.18
C ALA A 30 13.87 -2.34 3.71
N GLU A 31 14.05 -1.28 2.92
CA GLU A 31 14.45 -1.39 1.52
C GLU A 31 15.89 -1.92 1.36
N GLU A 32 16.81 -1.53 2.25
CA GLU A 32 18.17 -2.08 2.34
C GLU A 32 18.19 -3.58 2.67
N GLN A 33 17.17 -4.08 3.36
CA GLN A 33 16.97 -5.51 3.64
C GLN A 33 16.30 -6.26 2.48
N GLY A 34 16.06 -5.59 1.35
CA GLY A 34 15.43 -6.17 0.16
C GLY A 34 13.92 -6.30 0.28
N HIS A 35 13.28 -5.60 1.22
CA HIS A 35 11.83 -5.60 1.39
C HIS A 35 11.19 -4.42 0.67
N HIS A 36 10.02 -4.66 0.07
CA HIS A 36 9.21 -3.56 -0.48
C HIS A 36 8.21 -3.07 0.56
N VAL A 37 8.26 -1.79 0.93
CA VAL A 37 7.42 -1.23 2.00
C VAL A 37 6.06 -0.78 1.46
N LEU A 38 4.99 -1.38 1.98
CA LEU A 38 3.59 -1.04 1.63
C LEU A 38 3.01 0.07 2.53
N SER A 39 3.33 0.04 3.83
CA SER A 39 2.84 1.06 4.78
C SER A 39 3.74 1.16 5.99
N ILE A 40 3.83 2.35 6.60
CA ILE A 40 4.64 2.62 7.79
C ILE A 40 3.74 3.23 8.87
N SER A 41 3.74 2.65 10.06
CA SER A 41 3.02 3.16 11.23
C SER A 41 3.99 3.37 12.39
N GLN A 42 3.91 4.49 13.09
CA GLN A 42 4.72 4.73 14.29
C GLN A 42 4.04 4.12 15.51
N GLN A 43 4.71 3.22 16.24
CA GLN A 43 4.22 2.72 17.53
C GLN A 43 4.34 3.84 18.57
N LYS A 44 3.32 4.70 18.65
CA LYS A 44 3.12 5.57 19.81
C LYS A 44 2.35 4.78 20.87
N ALA A 45 2.89 4.74 22.08
CA ALA A 45 2.22 4.16 23.24
C ALA A 45 1.06 5.06 23.67
N VAL A 46 -0.09 4.99 22.99
CA VAL A 46 -1.34 5.63 23.44
C VAL A 46 -2.54 4.74 23.07
N ASN A 47 -3.19 4.24 24.12
CA ASN A 47 -4.59 3.83 24.25
C ASN A 47 -5.42 3.71 22.96
N LEU A 48 -5.80 2.48 22.61
CA LEU A 48 -7.17 1.94 22.38
C LEU A 48 -8.31 2.80 21.78
N LYS A 49 -8.06 3.98 21.21
CA LYS A 49 -9.07 4.82 20.55
C LYS A 49 -8.48 5.55 19.36
N ILE A 50 -7.89 4.81 18.42
CA ILE A 50 -7.63 5.35 17.10
C ILE A 50 -8.76 4.86 16.23
N ALA A 51 -9.58 5.83 15.82
CA ALA A 51 -10.64 5.73 14.84
C ALA A 51 -10.26 4.69 13.78
N SER A 52 -11.24 3.87 13.38
CA SER A 52 -11.14 3.09 12.17
C SER A 52 -10.79 4.03 11.02
N LEU A 53 -9.50 4.19 10.72
CA LEU A 53 -9.09 4.56 9.38
C LEU A 53 -9.73 3.46 8.54
N LYS A 54 -10.79 3.82 7.83
CA LYS A 54 -11.42 2.95 6.85
C LYS A 54 -10.29 2.57 5.90
N THR A 55 -9.70 1.40 6.11
CA THR A 55 -8.86 0.78 5.11
C THR A 55 -9.83 0.49 3.99
N THR A 56 -9.86 1.34 2.97
CA THR A 56 -10.57 1.06 1.73
C THR A 56 -9.90 -0.22 1.22
N LYS A 57 -10.56 -1.36 1.45
CA LYS A 57 -10.04 -2.64 0.98
C LYS A 57 -10.05 -2.52 -0.54
N PHE A 58 -8.89 -2.70 -1.16
CA PHE A 58 -8.80 -2.74 -2.61
C PHE A 58 -9.77 -3.81 -3.12
N ASN A 59 -10.80 -3.37 -3.82
CA ASN A 59 -11.85 -4.26 -4.30
C ASN A 59 -11.42 -4.85 -5.65
N VAL A 60 -10.73 -5.98 -5.58
CA VAL A 60 -10.18 -6.68 -6.76
C VAL A 60 -11.25 -6.97 -7.81
N MET A 61 -12.50 -7.27 -7.39
CA MET A 61 -13.60 -7.52 -8.31
C MET A 61 -13.95 -6.27 -9.12
N LEU A 62 -14.13 -5.12 -8.45
CA LEU A 62 -14.45 -3.86 -9.13
C LEU A 62 -13.30 -3.45 -10.06
N PHE A 63 -12.06 -3.51 -9.58
CA PHE A 63 -10.88 -3.23 -10.40
C PHE A 63 -10.85 -4.10 -11.67
N SER A 64 -11.12 -5.40 -11.54
CA SER A 64 -11.11 -6.32 -12.68
C SER A 64 -12.22 -6.00 -13.69
N GLN A 65 -13.41 -5.60 -13.22
CA GLN A 65 -14.52 -5.19 -14.06
C GLN A 65 -14.21 -3.89 -14.82
N GLU A 66 -13.62 -2.91 -14.15
CA GLU A 66 -13.26 -1.64 -14.80
C GLU A 66 -12.10 -1.82 -15.79
N LEU A 67 -11.10 -2.63 -15.45
CA LEU A 67 -10.01 -2.99 -16.38
C LEU A 67 -10.55 -3.71 -17.63
N LEU A 68 -11.45 -4.67 -17.44
CA LEU A 68 -12.08 -5.37 -18.56
C LEU A 68 -12.84 -4.41 -19.46
N ALA A 69 -13.66 -3.51 -18.89
CA ALA A 69 -14.42 -2.53 -19.65
C ALA A 69 -13.52 -1.60 -20.48
N LEU A 70 -12.38 -1.17 -19.92
CA LEU A 70 -11.41 -0.33 -20.63
C LEU A 70 -10.75 -1.10 -21.78
N ILE A 71 -10.34 -2.35 -21.56
CA ILE A 71 -9.77 -3.19 -22.63
C ILE A 71 -10.81 -3.47 -23.72
N GLU A 72 -12.06 -3.76 -23.36
CA GLU A 72 -13.16 -3.98 -24.33
C GLU A 72 -13.49 -2.72 -25.14
N SER A 73 -13.24 -1.53 -24.59
CA SER A 73 -13.35 -0.26 -25.33
C SER A 73 -12.21 0.01 -26.30
N GLY A 74 -11.16 -0.81 -26.27
CA GLY A 74 -10.02 -0.73 -27.17
C GLY A 74 -8.79 -0.02 -26.60
N LEU A 75 -8.77 0.32 -25.31
CA LEU A 75 -7.53 0.78 -24.66
C LEU A 75 -6.54 -0.36 -24.57
N SER A 76 -5.26 -0.05 -24.77
CA SER A 76 -4.19 -0.98 -24.43
C SER A 76 -4.17 -1.24 -22.92
N LEU A 77 -3.59 -2.38 -22.53
CA LEU A 77 -3.45 -2.74 -21.12
C LEU A 77 -2.73 -1.63 -20.30
N VAL A 78 -1.71 -0.99 -20.89
CA VAL A 78 -0.96 0.08 -20.23
C VAL A 78 -1.86 1.30 -20.00
N GLU A 79 -2.55 1.78 -21.04
CA GLU A 79 -3.46 2.93 -20.95
C GLU A 79 -4.62 2.67 -19.97
N ALA A 80 -5.15 1.45 -19.95
CA ALA A 80 -6.23 1.08 -19.03
C ALA A 80 -5.77 1.10 -17.56
N ILE A 81 -4.55 0.63 -17.28
CA ILE A 81 -3.97 0.67 -15.92
C ILE A 81 -3.68 2.12 -15.48
N GLU A 82 -3.18 2.96 -16.38
CA GLU A 82 -2.96 4.39 -16.11
C GLU A 82 -4.27 5.12 -15.81
N ALA A 83 -5.32 4.90 -16.62
CA ALA A 83 -6.65 5.48 -16.41
C ALA A 83 -7.28 5.05 -15.07
N LEU A 84 -7.09 3.80 -14.64
CA LEU A 84 -7.56 3.30 -13.34
C LEU A 84 -6.79 3.93 -12.16
N ALA A 85 -5.46 4.08 -12.29
CA ALA A 85 -4.63 4.67 -11.25
C ALA A 85 -4.96 6.16 -11.01
N GLU A 86 -5.26 6.91 -12.07
CA GLU A 86 -5.69 8.31 -11.96
C GLU A 86 -7.02 8.43 -11.19
N LYS A 87 -7.94 7.48 -11.39
CA LYS A 87 -9.25 7.44 -10.69
C LYS A 87 -9.13 7.10 -9.20
N GLU A 88 -8.26 6.16 -8.81
CA GLU A 88 -8.01 5.86 -7.39
C GLU A 88 -7.41 7.04 -6.62
N THR A 89 -6.63 7.90 -7.28
CA THR A 89 -6.02 9.08 -6.64
C THR A 89 -7.03 10.19 -6.32
N HIS A 90 -8.21 10.16 -6.94
CA HIS A 90 -9.27 11.16 -6.80
C HIS A 90 -10.54 10.66 -6.10
N ALA A 91 -10.56 9.42 -5.59
CA ALA A 91 -11.69 8.81 -4.89
C ALA A 91 -11.56 8.92 -3.35
#